data_AF-A0A3Q9I7D3-F1
#
_entry.id   AF-A0A3Q9I7D3-F1
#
_cell.length_a   1.000
_cell.length_b   1.000
_cell.length_c   1.000
_cell.angle_alpha   90.00
_cell.angle_beta   90.00
_cell.angle_gamma   90.00
#
_symmetry.space_group_name_H-M   'P 1'
#
loop_
_entity.id
_entity.type
_entity.pdbx_description
1 polymer ?
#
loop_
_entity_poly.entity_id
_entity_poly.type
_entity_poly.pdbx_seq_one_letter_code
_entity_poly.pdbx_strand_id
1 'polypeptide(L)'
;MPTKTKSGARFRLNSISLTEEDYKQIADSHKPKTNIFKNCLKAFLVGGFICFIGQCIQQLFMTFAGMSAKQASSPTVAVLIIISVILTSLGVYDKIAQWAGAGSAVPVTGFANSMCSSAIESKAEGLVLGVGANMFKLAGSVIVFGVVAAFIVGIVHVIFGIGGTH
;
A
#
# COMPACT_ATOMS: atom_id res chain seq x y z
N MET A 1 -20.48 -19.93 -32.64
CA MET A 1 -21.44 -18.90 -32.15
C MET A 1 -21.04 -17.57 -32.80
N PRO A 2 -21.81 -17.01 -33.74
CA PRO A 2 -21.38 -15.85 -34.51
C PRO A 2 -21.63 -14.54 -33.75
N THR A 3 -20.61 -13.70 -33.76
CA THR A 3 -20.52 -12.35 -33.23
C THR A 3 -21.43 -11.40 -34.01
N LYS A 4 -22.37 -10.74 -33.31
CA LYS A 4 -23.15 -9.63 -33.88
C LYS A 4 -22.31 -8.35 -33.89
N THR A 5 -21.72 -8.06 -35.03
CA THR A 5 -21.18 -6.75 -35.42
C THR A 5 -22.33 -5.74 -35.47
N LYS A 6 -22.32 -4.74 -34.58
CA LYS A 6 -23.18 -3.55 -34.73
C LYS A 6 -22.42 -2.47 -35.49
N SER A 7 -22.83 -2.29 -36.74
CA SER A 7 -22.55 -1.14 -37.59
C SER A 7 -23.17 0.13 -37.00
N GLY A 8 -22.45 1.26 -37.09
CA GLY A 8 -23.07 2.59 -37.14
C GLY A 8 -22.73 3.57 -36.02
N ALA A 9 -21.52 4.14 -36.04
CA ALA A 9 -21.28 5.52 -35.60
C ALA A 9 -20.03 6.08 -36.30
N ARG A 10 -20.25 6.81 -37.40
CA ARG A 10 -19.20 7.50 -38.16
C ARG A 10 -18.83 8.78 -37.41
N PHE A 11 -17.97 8.66 -36.39
CA PHE A 11 -17.48 9.82 -35.63
C PHE A 11 -16.47 10.59 -36.50
N ARG A 12 -16.83 11.80 -36.91
CA ARG A 12 -15.92 12.69 -37.62
C ARG A 12 -14.87 13.19 -36.63
N LEU A 13 -13.67 12.61 -36.70
CA LEU A 13 -12.46 13.17 -36.11
C LEU A 13 -12.13 14.49 -36.83
N ASN A 14 -12.68 15.59 -36.32
CA ASN A 14 -12.18 16.92 -36.65
C ASN A 14 -11.07 17.24 -35.65
N SER A 15 -9.88 17.51 -36.17
CA SER A 15 -8.64 17.68 -35.43
C SER A 15 -8.62 18.95 -34.57
N ILE A 16 -8.03 18.84 -33.37
CA ILE A 16 -7.26 19.86 -32.60
C ILE A 16 -7.70 20.14 -31.14
N SER A 17 -8.78 19.54 -30.60
CA SER A 17 -8.98 19.56 -29.14
C SER A 17 -9.82 18.40 -28.65
N LEU A 18 -9.15 17.31 -28.22
CA LEU A 18 -9.79 16.36 -27.32
C LEU A 18 -10.12 17.13 -26.04
N THR A 19 -11.40 17.35 -25.79
CA THR A 19 -11.83 17.91 -24.50
C THR A 19 -11.49 16.90 -23.40
N GLU A 20 -11.24 17.35 -22.17
CA GLU A 20 -10.97 16.45 -21.06
C GLU A 20 -12.10 15.42 -20.84
N GLU A 21 -13.33 15.81 -21.18
CA GLU A 21 -14.52 14.96 -21.10
C GLU A 21 -14.54 13.86 -22.16
N ASP A 22 -14.19 14.18 -23.41
CA ASP A 22 -14.08 13.18 -24.49
C ASP A 22 -12.95 12.18 -24.19
N TYR A 23 -11.82 12.66 -23.66
CA TYR A 23 -10.71 11.79 -23.26
C TYR A 23 -11.13 10.87 -22.10
N LYS A 24 -11.85 11.38 -21.10
CA LYS A 24 -12.39 10.58 -19.99
C LYS A 24 -13.36 9.51 -20.48
N GLN A 25 -14.28 9.82 -21.40
CA GLN A 25 -15.22 8.84 -21.94
C GLN A 25 -14.52 7.73 -22.74
N ILE A 26 -13.51 8.07 -23.54
CA ILE A 26 -12.72 7.09 -24.28
C ILE A 26 -11.93 6.22 -23.29
N ALA A 27 -11.32 6.82 -22.27
CA ALA A 27 -10.56 6.10 -21.24
C ALA A 27 -11.44 5.17 -20.39
N ASP A 28 -12.62 5.63 -19.95
CA ASP A 28 -13.57 4.83 -19.18
C ASP A 28 -14.12 3.64 -19.98
N SER A 29 -14.27 3.81 -21.30
CA SER A 29 -14.72 2.74 -22.20
C SER A 29 -13.70 1.60 -22.36
N HIS A 30 -12.41 1.88 -22.12
CA HIS A 30 -11.32 0.89 -22.21
C HIS A 30 -10.85 0.38 -20.84
N LYS A 31 -11.45 0.87 -19.75
CA LYS A 31 -11.07 0.46 -18.39
C LYS A 31 -11.62 -0.95 -18.10
N PRO A 32 -10.78 -1.91 -17.67
CA PRO A 32 -11.26 -3.23 -17.31
C PRO A 32 -12.23 -3.13 -16.13
N LYS A 33 -13.44 -3.68 -16.26
CA LYS A 33 -14.38 -3.82 -15.14
C LYS A 33 -13.77 -4.75 -14.10
N THR A 34 -13.35 -4.18 -12.97
CA THR A 34 -12.83 -4.97 -11.85
C THR A 34 -13.96 -5.34 -10.89
N ASN A 35 -13.97 -6.60 -10.45
CA ASN A 35 -14.93 -7.06 -9.46
C ASN A 35 -14.49 -6.61 -8.08
N ILE A 36 -15.08 -5.53 -7.57
CA ILE A 36 -14.75 -4.90 -6.27
C ILE A 36 -14.77 -5.95 -5.15
N PHE A 37 -15.84 -6.75 -5.05
CA PHE A 37 -15.97 -7.79 -4.03
C PHE A 37 -14.82 -8.82 -4.04
N LYS A 38 -14.43 -9.30 -5.23
CA LYS A 38 -13.31 -10.25 -5.37
C LYS A 38 -11.98 -9.63 -4.95
N ASN A 39 -11.76 -8.37 -5.28
CA ASN A 39 -10.56 -7.65 -4.87
C ASN A 39 -10.52 -7.39 -3.37
N CYS A 40 -11.65 -7.04 -2.76
CA CYS A 40 -11.76 -6.88 -1.31
C CYS A 40 -11.49 -8.20 -0.58
N LEU A 41 -12.09 -9.31 -1.02
CA LEU A 41 -11.86 -10.63 -0.41
C LEU A 41 -10.39 -11.05 -0.55
N LYS A 42 -9.79 -10.86 -1.72
CA LYS A 42 -8.36 -11.13 -1.93
C LYS A 42 -7.48 -10.27 -1.02
N ALA A 43 -7.77 -8.97 -0.92
CA ALA A 43 -7.01 -8.05 -0.08
C ALA A 43 -7.12 -8.42 1.41
N PHE A 44 -8.32 -8.80 1.87
CA PHE A 44 -8.55 -9.28 3.23
C PHE A 44 -7.77 -10.56 3.52
N LEU A 45 -7.81 -11.55 2.63
CA LEU A 45 -7.11 -12.82 2.82
C LEU A 45 -5.59 -12.63 2.83
N VAL A 46 -5.04 -11.84 1.90
CA VAL A 46 -3.58 -11.62 1.86
C VAL A 46 -3.12 -10.76 3.05
N GLY A 47 -3.82 -9.68 3.36
CA GLY A 47 -3.49 -8.84 4.51
C GLY A 47 -3.60 -9.62 5.82
N GLY A 48 -4.68 -10.38 5.99
CA GLY A 48 -4.88 -11.27 7.13
C GLY A 48 -3.79 -12.34 7.25
N PHE A 49 -3.34 -12.91 6.13
CA PHE A 49 -2.23 -13.88 6.13
C PHE A 49 -0.90 -13.24 6.54
N ILE A 50 -0.60 -12.02 6.08
CA ILE A 50 0.60 -11.28 6.52
C ILE A 50 0.53 -10.99 8.03
N CYS A 51 -0.64 -10.57 8.54
CA CYS A 51 -0.85 -10.36 9.96
C CYS A 51 -0.70 -11.67 10.76
N PHE A 52 -1.18 -12.79 10.23
CA PHE A 52 -1.01 -14.11 10.83
C PHE A 52 0.46 -14.52 10.94
N ILE A 53 1.27 -14.25 9.90
CA ILE A 53 2.72 -14.45 9.96
C ILE A 53 3.34 -13.57 11.05
N GLY A 54 2.94 -12.30 11.14
CA GLY A 54 3.38 -11.39 12.20
C GLY A 54 3.05 -11.92 13.60
N GLN A 55 1.84 -12.40 13.80
CA GLN A 55 1.42 -13.02 15.06
C GLN A 55 2.26 -14.25 15.40
N CYS A 56 2.58 -15.11 14.41
CA CYS A 56 3.47 -16.25 14.61
C CYS A 56 4.86 -15.80 15.08
N ILE A 57 5.46 -14.82 14.42
CA ILE A 57 6.78 -14.27 14.78
C ILE A 57 6.75 -13.67 16.19
N GLN A 58 5.72 -12.90 16.52
CA GLN A 58 5.54 -12.35 17.86
C GLN A 58 5.46 -13.43 18.91
N GLN A 59 4.75 -14.53 18.60
CA GLN A 59 4.61 -15.62 19.54
C GLN A 59 5.89 -16.44 19.72
N LEU A 60 6.73 -16.52 18.68
CA LEU A 60 8.10 -17.04 18.81
C LEU A 60 8.92 -16.18 19.77
N PHE A 61 8.88 -14.85 19.67
CA PHE A 61 9.59 -13.98 20.61
C PHE A 61 9.09 -14.11 22.05
N MET A 62 7.78 -14.22 22.24
CA MET A 62 7.22 -14.42 23.57
C MET A 62 7.62 -15.77 24.18
N THR A 63 7.65 -16.83 23.36
CA THR A 63 7.93 -18.19 23.83
C THR A 63 9.42 -18.45 24.05
N PHE A 64 10.28 -18.04 23.10
CA PHE A 64 11.71 -18.33 23.13
C PHE A 64 12.54 -17.29 23.88
N ALA A 65 12.13 -16.02 23.85
CA ALA A 65 12.86 -14.94 24.52
C ALA A 65 12.18 -14.46 25.81
N GLY A 66 11.05 -15.09 26.21
CA GLY A 66 10.32 -14.75 27.43
C GLY A 66 9.78 -13.31 27.46
N MET A 67 9.63 -12.67 26.29
CA MET A 67 9.22 -11.28 26.19
C MET A 67 7.72 -11.13 26.45
N SER A 68 7.32 -10.03 27.10
CA SER A 68 5.90 -9.66 27.13
C SER A 68 5.40 -9.29 25.74
N ALA A 69 4.08 -9.35 25.51
CA ALA A 69 3.48 -9.01 24.22
C ALA A 69 3.88 -7.62 23.71
N LYS A 70 4.01 -6.64 24.62
CA LYS A 70 4.44 -5.27 24.30
C LYS A 70 5.92 -5.17 23.94
N GLN A 71 6.77 -5.98 24.56
CA GLN A 71 8.20 -6.02 24.22
C GLN A 71 8.44 -6.78 22.91
N ALA A 72 7.64 -7.82 22.63
CA ALA A 72 7.75 -8.63 21.43
C ALA A 72 7.24 -7.93 20.16
N SER A 73 6.40 -6.89 20.28
CA SER A 73 5.84 -6.21 19.10
C SER A 73 6.89 -5.47 18.27
N SER A 74 7.81 -4.75 18.91
CA SER A 74 8.88 -4.00 18.23
C SER A 74 9.81 -4.90 17.40
N PRO A 75 10.39 -5.99 17.94
CA PRO A 75 11.22 -6.90 17.15
C PRO A 75 10.42 -7.64 16.08
N THR A 76 9.14 -7.95 16.31
CA THR A 76 8.27 -8.55 15.28
C THR A 76 8.14 -7.66 14.05
N VAL A 77 7.83 -6.38 14.25
CA VAL A 77 7.73 -5.41 13.16
C VAL A 77 9.07 -5.27 12.44
N ALA A 78 10.19 -5.23 13.18
CA ALA A 78 11.53 -5.16 12.58
C ALA A 78 11.84 -6.37 11.69
N VAL A 79 11.55 -7.59 12.15
CA VAL A 79 11.74 -8.82 11.36
C VAL A 79 10.87 -8.81 10.10
N LEU A 80 9.61 -8.41 10.21
CA LEU A 80 8.72 -8.29 9.04
C LEU A 80 9.24 -7.29 8.01
N ILE A 81 9.74 -6.14 8.46
CA ILE A 81 10.37 -5.14 7.58
C ILE A 81 11.59 -5.73 6.87
N ILE A 82 12.48 -6.40 7.60
CA ILE A 82 13.69 -7.01 7.03
C ILE A 82 13.34 -8.05 5.98
N ILE A 83 12.42 -8.98 6.28
CA ILE A 83 11.96 -10.00 5.34
C ILE A 83 11.39 -9.32 4.09
N SER A 84 10.57 -8.28 4.27
CA SER A 84 9.98 -7.53 3.16
C SER A 84 11.05 -6.88 2.29
N VAL A 85 12.03 -6.19 2.88
CA VAL A 85 13.12 -5.52 2.15
C VAL A 85 13.98 -6.51 1.39
N ILE A 86 14.28 -7.67 1.98
CA ILE A 86 15.02 -8.74 1.29
C ILE A 86 14.23 -9.26 0.09
N LEU A 87 12.95 -9.58 0.27
CA LEU A 87 12.10 -10.07 -0.82
C LEU A 87 11.89 -9.01 -1.91
N THR A 88 11.86 -7.73 -1.54
CA THR A 88 11.76 -6.59 -2.47
C THR A 88 13.05 -6.48 -3.29
N SER A 89 14.20 -6.54 -2.62
CA SER A 89 15.52 -6.48 -3.28
C SER A 89 15.75 -7.65 -4.25
N LEU A 90 15.14 -8.80 -4.00
CA LEU A 90 15.13 -9.97 -4.90
C LEU A 90 14.07 -9.87 -6.02
N GLY A 91 13.22 -8.83 -6.02
CA GLY A 91 12.13 -8.64 -6.98
C GLY A 91 10.95 -9.61 -6.81
N VAL A 92 10.91 -10.37 -5.71
CA VAL A 92 9.84 -11.34 -5.42
C VAL A 92 8.65 -10.64 -4.79
N TYR A 93 8.89 -9.72 -3.86
CA TYR A 93 7.80 -9.01 -3.17
C TYR A 93 6.97 -8.18 -4.14
N ASP A 94 7.58 -7.49 -5.10
CA ASP A 94 6.85 -6.68 -6.08
C ASP A 94 5.87 -7.52 -6.92
N LYS A 95 6.24 -8.76 -7.29
CA LYS A 95 5.35 -9.69 -8.01
C LYS A 95 4.18 -10.14 -7.14
N ILE A 96 4.46 -10.46 -5.88
CA ILE A 96 3.42 -10.79 -4.90
C ILE A 96 2.50 -9.59 -4.72
N ALA A 97 3.05 -8.38 -4.63
CA ALA A 97 2.31 -7.17 -4.37
C ALA A 97 1.39 -6.77 -5.53
N GLN A 98 1.83 -6.93 -6.78
CA GLN A 98 0.99 -6.72 -7.95
C GLN A 98 -0.22 -7.67 -7.98
N TRP A 99 -0.03 -8.93 -7.56
CA TRP A 99 -1.11 -9.90 -7.50
C TRP A 99 -2.03 -9.68 -6.28
N ALA A 100 -1.46 -9.45 -5.11
CA ALA A 100 -2.18 -9.27 -3.85
C ALA A 100 -2.94 -7.93 -3.78
N GLY A 101 -2.43 -6.89 -4.45
CA GLY A 101 -3.01 -5.55 -4.46
C GLY A 101 -2.99 -4.91 -3.07
N ALA A 102 -4.12 -4.34 -2.66
CA ALA A 102 -4.24 -3.63 -1.38
C ALA A 102 -3.85 -4.50 -0.15
N GLY A 103 -4.03 -5.82 -0.23
CA GLY A 103 -3.73 -6.72 0.90
C GLY A 103 -2.25 -6.77 1.30
N SER A 104 -1.33 -6.59 0.35
CA SER A 104 0.12 -6.51 0.62
C SER A 104 0.64 -5.08 0.77
N ALA A 105 -0.15 -4.08 0.35
CA ALA A 105 0.22 -2.67 0.40
C ALA A 105 -0.12 -2.01 1.75
N VAL A 106 -1.22 -2.44 2.40
CA VAL A 106 -1.70 -1.88 3.67
C VAL A 106 -0.84 -2.28 4.89
N PRO A 107 -0.36 -3.53 5.03
CA PRO A 107 0.52 -3.90 6.15
C PRO A 107 1.87 -3.18 6.11
N VAL A 108 2.60 -3.17 7.24
CA VAL A 108 3.93 -2.54 7.36
C VAL A 108 4.95 -3.05 6.33
N THR A 109 4.79 -4.29 5.86
CA THR A 109 5.60 -4.88 4.79
C THR A 109 5.40 -4.16 3.45
N GLY A 110 4.17 -3.71 3.16
CA GLY A 110 3.87 -2.92 1.97
C GLY A 110 4.60 -1.59 1.95
N PHE A 111 4.59 -0.89 3.09
CA PHE A 111 5.37 0.35 3.25
C PHE A 111 6.88 0.08 3.09
N ALA A 112 7.40 -0.99 3.68
CA ALA A 112 8.79 -1.38 3.53
C ALA A 112 9.17 -1.70 2.07
N ASN A 113 8.29 -2.37 1.31
CA ASN A 113 8.47 -2.60 -0.12
C ASN A 113 8.54 -1.27 -0.87
N SER A 114 7.55 -0.38 -0.71
CA SER A 114 7.54 0.92 -1.41
C SER A 114 8.78 1.76 -1.10
N MET A 115 9.24 1.77 0.15
CA MET A 115 10.47 2.46 0.54
C MET A 115 11.71 1.84 -0.12
N CYS A 116 11.81 0.51 -0.12
CA CYS A 116 12.93 -0.21 -0.72
C CYS A 116 12.95 -0.07 -2.25
N SER A 117 11.81 -0.22 -2.92
CA SER A 117 11.69 -0.01 -4.37
C SER A 117 12.06 1.43 -4.76
N SER A 118 11.62 2.44 -3.98
CA SER A 118 12.02 3.84 -4.20
C SER A 118 13.53 4.04 -4.02
N ALA A 119 14.15 3.36 -3.06
CA ALA A 119 15.60 3.41 -2.86
C ALA A 119 16.36 2.79 -4.03
N ILE A 120 15.87 1.67 -4.56
CA ILE A 120 16.50 0.95 -5.68
C ILE A 120 16.38 1.75 -6.97
N GLU A 121 15.19 2.28 -7.29
CA GLU A 121 14.93 3.04 -8.51
C GLU A 121 15.73 4.35 -8.54
N SER A 122 15.69 5.12 -7.45
CA SER A 122 16.38 6.41 -7.36
C SER A 122 17.87 6.29 -7.10
N LYS A 123 18.45 5.08 -7.11
CA LYS A 123 19.88 4.87 -6.89
C LYS A 123 20.74 5.58 -7.95
N ALA A 124 20.25 5.67 -9.18
CA ALA A 124 20.96 6.33 -10.28
C ALA A 124 21.16 7.84 -10.05
N GLU A 125 20.30 8.46 -9.24
CA GLU A 125 20.34 9.89 -8.87
C GLU A 125 21.30 10.18 -7.69
N GLY A 126 21.98 9.15 -7.17
CA GLY A 126 22.94 9.26 -6.07
C GLY A 126 22.33 9.00 -4.69
N LEU A 127 23.19 8.86 -3.66
CA LEU A 127 22.76 8.42 -2.33
C LEU A 127 21.95 9.47 -1.56
N VAL A 128 22.30 10.75 -1.69
CA VAL A 128 21.65 11.83 -0.90
C VAL A 128 20.45 12.38 -1.65
N LEU A 129 20.67 12.88 -2.87
CA LEU A 129 19.64 13.53 -3.68
C LEU A 129 18.67 12.54 -4.34
N GLY A 130 19.13 11.32 -4.64
CA GLY A 130 18.30 10.24 -5.17
C GLY A 130 17.65 9.42 -4.07
N VAL A 131 18.41 8.49 -3.48
CA VAL A 131 17.92 7.53 -2.49
C VAL A 131 17.33 8.23 -1.27
N GLY A 132 18.11 9.10 -0.62
CA GLY A 132 17.70 9.80 0.60
C GLY A 132 16.46 10.68 0.39
N ALA A 133 16.47 11.55 -0.62
CA ALA A 133 15.37 12.48 -0.85
C ALA A 133 14.06 11.75 -1.23
N ASN A 134 14.11 10.72 -2.08
CA ASN A 134 12.91 10.01 -2.51
C ASN A 134 12.32 9.14 -1.37
N MET A 135 13.16 8.42 -0.63
CA MET A 135 12.72 7.70 0.59
C MET A 135 12.13 8.66 1.62
N PHE A 136 12.77 9.82 1.83
CA PHE A 136 12.28 10.83 2.78
C PHE A 136 10.97 11.47 2.33
N LYS A 137 10.77 11.71 1.03
CA LYS A 137 9.49 12.21 0.50
C LYS A 137 8.35 11.25 0.81
N LEU A 138 8.58 9.95 0.63
CA LEU A 138 7.58 8.92 0.92
C LEU A 138 7.32 8.82 2.43
N ALA A 139 8.36 8.66 3.26
CA ALA A 139 8.23 8.57 4.71
C ALA A 139 7.67 9.87 5.35
N GLY A 140 8.12 11.03 4.88
CA GLY A 140 7.70 12.34 5.36
C GLY A 140 6.21 12.55 5.19
N SER A 141 5.63 12.15 4.05
CA SER A 141 4.18 12.23 3.87
C SER A 141 3.41 11.40 4.90
N VAL A 142 3.85 10.16 5.16
CA VAL A 142 3.22 9.27 6.15
C VAL A 142 3.33 9.84 7.56
N ILE A 143 4.50 10.38 7.93
CA ILE A 143 4.71 11.01 9.24
C ILE A 143 3.80 12.22 9.41
N VAL A 144 3.72 13.11 8.43
CA VAL A 144 2.88 14.31 8.50
C VAL A 144 1.40 13.94 8.68
N PHE A 145 0.87 13.06 7.83
CA PHE A 145 -0.53 12.64 7.94
C PHE A 145 -0.80 11.86 9.23
N GLY A 146 0.14 11.02 9.67
CA GLY A 146 0.03 10.27 10.91
C GLY A 146 -0.02 11.16 12.14
N VAL A 147 0.87 12.15 12.23
CA VAL A 147 0.93 13.11 13.35
C VAL A 147 -0.30 14.02 13.36
N VAL A 148 -0.71 14.55 12.21
CA VAL A 148 -1.90 15.40 12.11
C VAL A 148 -3.17 14.62 12.47
N ALA A 149 -3.32 13.39 11.98
CA ALA A 149 -4.45 12.54 12.36
C ALA A 149 -4.45 12.23 13.86
N ALA A 150 -3.30 11.87 14.43
CA ALA A 150 -3.16 11.62 15.86
C ALA A 150 -3.51 12.88 16.70
N PHE A 151 -3.12 14.07 16.23
CA PHE A 151 -3.46 15.34 16.87
C PHE A 151 -4.96 15.60 16.86
N ILE A 152 -5.63 15.42 15.71
CA ILE A 152 -7.09 15.58 15.60
C ILE A 152 -7.82 14.57 16.49
N VAL A 153 -7.43 13.30 16.45
CA VAL A 153 -7.99 12.25 17.31
C VAL A 153 -7.76 12.59 18.79
N GLY A 154 -6.59 13.12 19.14
CA GLY A 154 -6.28 13.62 20.48
C GLY A 154 -7.21 14.76 20.93
N ILE A 155 -7.46 15.75 20.07
CA ILE A 155 -8.41 16.84 20.35
C ILE A 155 -9.82 16.29 20.55
N VAL A 156 -10.29 15.42 19.66
CA VAL A 156 -11.62 14.79 19.78
C VAL A 156 -11.71 14.01 21.08
N HIS A 157 -10.67 13.25 21.44
CA HIS A 157 -10.63 12.52 22.69
C HIS A 157 -10.73 13.43 23.92
N VAL A 158 -10.05 14.58 23.91
CA VAL A 158 -10.09 15.59 25.00
C VAL A 158 -11.46 16.26 25.09
N ILE A 159 -12.09 16.62 23.97
CA ILE A 159 -13.37 17.34 23.95
C ILE A 159 -14.55 16.43 24.30
N PHE A 160 -14.58 15.21 23.76
CA PHE A 160 -15.70 14.29 23.93
C PHE A 160 -15.53 13.31 25.10
N GLY A 161 -14.39 13.33 25.79
CA GLY A 161 -14.18 12.52 26.99
C GLY A 161 -14.36 11.01 26.77
N ILE A 162 -14.08 10.51 25.56
CA ILE A 162 -14.27 9.08 25.19
C ILE A 162 -13.35 8.14 26.00
N GLY A 163 -12.50 8.68 26.88
CA GLY A 163 -11.91 7.97 28.00
C GLY A 163 -12.03 8.81 29.28
N GLY A 164 -12.96 8.42 30.16
CA GLY A 164 -13.21 9.07 31.44
C GLY A 164 -12.07 8.95 32.45
N THR A 165 -12.15 9.83 33.45
CA THR A 165 -11.59 9.68 34.81
C THR A 165 -10.29 8.87 34.92
N HIS A 166 -9.18 9.55 34.66
CA HIS A 166 -7.95 9.38 35.43
C HIS A 166 -7.46 10.76 35.85
#